data_AF-A0A3M0J348-F1
#
_entry.id   AF-A0A3M0J348-F1
#
_cell.length_a   1.000
_cell.length_b   1.000
_cell.length_c   1.000
_cell.angle_alpha   90.00
_cell.angle_beta   90.00
_cell.angle_gamma   90.00
#
_symmetry.space_group_name_H-M   'P 1'
#
loop_
_entity.id
_entity.type
_entity.pdbx_description
1 polymer ?
#
loop_
_entity_poly.entity_id
_entity_poly.type
_entity_poly.pdbx_seq_one_letter_code
_entity_poly.pdbx_strand_id
1 'polypeptide(L)'
;MISESGSRMDVLARLIAGQCPDQSCKQDLLAYLEQIKLYSHQLKICSQVKAEIQNLGGELIMSACEITVARIILNSFCNNSQVLMLTGQLDSVTSLIQAAKNLMNSVVQTVKMSYIASTKIIKIQSPAGLRHPVVMWRMKAPEKKPLIKREKPEEIYAAVRKGSAKKRIHPVQVMSEFRGREIV
;
A
#
# COMPACT_ATOMS: atom_id res chain seq x y z
N MET A 1 4.54 -22.04 11.76
CA MET A 1 4.43 -20.74 12.46
C MET A 1 3.36 -19.84 11.83
N ILE A 2 3.49 -19.43 10.55
CA ILE A 2 2.44 -18.62 9.87
C ILE A 2 1.13 -19.40 9.68
N SER A 3 1.22 -20.67 9.28
CA SER A 3 0.05 -21.54 9.05
C SER A 3 -0.83 -21.71 10.29
N GLU A 4 -0.23 -22.00 11.44
CA GLU A 4 -0.94 -22.21 12.71
C GLU A 4 -1.63 -20.93 13.20
N SER A 5 -0.94 -19.78 13.10
CA SER A 5 -1.52 -18.47 13.42
C SER A 5 -2.69 -18.13 12.49
N GLY A 6 -2.56 -18.47 11.19
CA GLY A 6 -3.63 -18.35 10.21
C GLY A 6 -4.86 -19.18 10.56
N SER A 7 -4.69 -20.42 10.99
CA SER A 7 -5.80 -21.29 11.43
C SER A 7 -6.54 -20.72 12.65
N ARG A 8 -5.80 -20.20 13.65
CA ARG A 8 -6.41 -19.55 14.82
C ARG A 8 -7.22 -18.31 14.44
N MET A 9 -6.70 -17.51 13.51
CA MET A 9 -7.42 -16.34 12.99
C MET A 9 -8.67 -16.74 12.21
N ASP A 10 -8.62 -17.81 11.39
CA ASP A 10 -9.76 -18.33 10.64
C ASP A 10 -10.90 -18.75 11.59
N VAL A 11 -10.59 -19.47 12.68
CA VAL A 11 -11.58 -19.86 13.69
C VAL A 11 -12.27 -18.63 14.30
N LEU A 12 -11.50 -17.64 14.76
CA LEU A 12 -12.06 -16.43 15.37
C LEU A 12 -12.91 -15.62 14.37
N ALA A 13 -12.43 -15.47 13.14
CA ALA A 13 -13.13 -14.74 12.10
C ALA A 13 -14.44 -15.44 11.69
N ARG A 14 -14.48 -16.78 11.65
CA ARG A 14 -15.72 -17.54 11.41
C ARG A 14 -16.72 -17.39 12.56
N LEU A 15 -16.26 -17.33 13.80
CA LEU A 15 -17.15 -17.03 14.95
C LEU A 15 -17.77 -15.64 14.84
N ILE A 16 -17.00 -14.63 14.43
CA ILE A 16 -17.49 -13.28 14.17
C ILE A 16 -18.48 -13.30 13.00
N ALA A 17 -18.15 -13.98 11.90
CA ALA A 17 -19.03 -14.10 10.73
C ALA A 17 -20.36 -14.80 11.05
N GLY A 18 -20.35 -15.79 11.96
CA GLY A 18 -21.56 -16.49 12.41
C GLY A 18 -22.49 -15.62 13.27
N GLN A 19 -21.94 -14.65 13.99
CA GLN A 19 -22.72 -13.71 14.82
C GLN A 19 -23.15 -12.45 14.07
N CYS A 20 -22.57 -12.18 12.89
CA CYS A 20 -22.84 -10.98 12.13
C CYS A 20 -24.25 -11.02 11.49
N PRO A 21 -25.11 -10.02 11.77
CA PRO A 21 -26.46 -9.96 11.18
C PRO A 21 -26.48 -9.45 9.74
N ASP A 22 -25.41 -8.80 9.28
CA ASP A 22 -25.32 -8.28 7.91
C ASP A 22 -24.70 -9.33 6.96
N GLN A 23 -25.51 -9.77 6.01
CA GLN A 23 -25.14 -10.82 5.06
C GLN A 23 -24.03 -10.38 4.10
N SER A 24 -23.99 -9.11 3.69
CA SER A 24 -22.94 -8.59 2.79
C SER A 24 -21.58 -8.59 3.49
N CYS A 25 -21.51 -8.03 4.70
CA CYS A 25 -20.28 -8.03 5.50
C CYS A 25 -19.80 -9.46 5.83
N LYS A 26 -20.72 -10.40 6.06
CA LYS A 26 -20.39 -11.82 6.28
C LYS A 26 -19.77 -12.46 5.03
N GLN A 27 -20.34 -12.22 3.85
CA GLN A 27 -19.82 -12.76 2.60
C GLN A 27 -18.42 -12.24 2.29
N ASP A 28 -18.20 -10.93 2.43
CA ASP A 28 -16.88 -10.32 2.21
C ASP A 28 -15.83 -10.91 3.16
N LEU A 29 -16.18 -11.07 4.45
CA LEU A 29 -15.28 -11.64 5.43
C LEU A 29 -14.92 -13.10 5.10
N LEU A 30 -15.89 -13.92 4.70
CA LEU A 30 -15.64 -15.30 4.29
C LEU A 30 -14.79 -15.36 3.01
N ALA A 31 -15.01 -14.47 2.06
CA ALA A 31 -14.21 -14.40 0.84
C ALA A 31 -12.73 -14.10 1.14
N TYR A 32 -12.45 -13.15 2.04
CA TYR A 32 -11.08 -12.86 2.46
C TYR A 32 -10.42 -14.02 3.21
N LEU A 33 -11.17 -14.82 3.99
CA LEU A 33 -10.65 -16.02 4.63
C LEU A 33 -10.23 -17.09 3.62
N GLU A 34 -11.02 -17.32 2.56
CA GLU A 34 -10.64 -18.26 1.51
C GLU A 34 -9.42 -17.76 0.71
N GLN A 35 -9.29 -16.44 0.50
CA GLN A 35 -8.07 -15.86 -0.09
C GLN A 35 -6.82 -16.11 0.76
N ILE A 36 -6.92 -16.01 2.09
CA ILE A 36 -5.79 -16.29 2.97
C ILE A 36 -5.35 -17.75 2.84
N LYS A 37 -6.28 -18.70 2.73
CA LYS A 37 -5.95 -20.12 2.51
C LYS A 37 -5.23 -20.33 1.18
N LEU A 38 -5.74 -19.71 0.11
CA LEU A 38 -5.12 -19.75 -1.21
C LEU A 38 -3.68 -19.21 -1.16
N TYR A 39 -3.47 -18.00 -0.64
CA TYR A 39 -2.15 -17.37 -0.59
C TYR A 39 -1.18 -18.08 0.36
N SER A 40 -1.67 -18.65 1.46
CA SER A 40 -0.84 -19.48 2.35
C SER A 40 -0.35 -20.74 1.65
N HIS A 41 -1.20 -21.36 0.82
CA HIS A 41 -0.83 -22.52 0.03
C HIS A 41 0.16 -22.15 -1.08
N GLN A 42 -0.10 -21.06 -1.82
CA GLN A 42 0.83 -20.54 -2.81
C GLN A 42 2.21 -20.26 -2.22
N LEU A 43 2.28 -19.63 -1.05
CA LEU A 43 3.53 -19.37 -0.36
C LEU A 43 4.29 -20.66 -0.01
N LYS A 44 3.57 -21.72 0.40
CA LYS A 44 4.16 -23.04 0.65
C LYS A 44 4.77 -23.63 -0.62
N ILE A 45 4.03 -23.63 -1.73
CA ILE A 45 4.52 -24.12 -3.04
C ILE A 45 5.75 -23.31 -3.48
N CYS A 46 5.66 -21.97 -3.49
CA CYS A 46 6.76 -21.10 -3.90
C CYS A 46 8.01 -21.27 -3.03
N SER A 47 7.84 -21.54 -1.72
CA SER A 47 8.97 -21.79 -0.81
C SER A 47 9.68 -23.11 -1.09
N GLN A 48 8.94 -24.15 -1.49
CA GLN A 48 9.50 -25.48 -1.73
C GLN A 48 10.22 -25.56 -3.08
N VAL A 49 9.63 -25.00 -4.14
CA VAL A 49 10.26 -24.91 -5.47
C VAL A 49 11.58 -24.15 -5.40
N LYS A 50 11.67 -23.12 -4.56
CA LYS A 50 12.93 -22.38 -4.35
C LYS A 50 14.00 -23.23 -3.67
N ALA A 51 13.65 -24.02 -2.64
CA ALA A 51 14.60 -24.89 -1.96
C ALA A 51 15.16 -25.98 -2.90
N GLU A 52 14.31 -26.53 -3.77
CA GLU A 52 14.72 -27.53 -4.76
C GLU A 52 15.66 -26.94 -5.83
N ILE A 53 15.38 -25.72 -6.33
CA ILE A 53 16.26 -25.03 -7.30
C ILE A 53 17.60 -24.62 -6.68
N GLN A 54 17.61 -24.18 -5.42
CA GLN A 54 18.85 -23.82 -4.70
C GLN A 54 19.72 -25.04 -4.42
N ASN A 55 19.13 -26.23 -4.19
CA ASN A 55 19.88 -27.46 -4.01
C ASN A 55 20.47 -28.02 -5.31
N LEU A 56 19.87 -27.72 -6.47
CA LEU A 56 20.32 -28.18 -7.79
C LEU A 56 21.31 -27.22 -8.47
N GLY A 57 21.28 -25.92 -8.13
CA GLY A 57 22.15 -24.90 -8.70
C GLY A 57 23.01 -24.23 -7.63
N GLY A 58 24.28 -24.61 -7.55
CA GLY A 58 25.22 -24.18 -6.52
C GLY A 58 25.39 -22.65 -6.33
N GLU A 59 25.97 -22.35 -5.17
CA GLU A 59 26.23 -21.11 -4.42
C GLU A 59 26.54 -19.76 -5.14
N LEU A 60 26.64 -19.68 -6.47
CA LEU A 60 27.26 -18.53 -7.16
C LEU A 60 26.35 -17.33 -7.52
N ILE A 61 25.02 -17.37 -7.29
CA ILE A 61 24.09 -16.32 -7.80
C ILE A 61 23.43 -15.48 -6.69
N MET A 62 23.73 -15.71 -5.40
CA MET A 62 23.10 -14.92 -4.32
C MET A 62 23.65 -13.49 -4.19
N SER A 63 24.91 -13.24 -4.57
CA SER A 63 25.55 -11.93 -4.33
C SER A 63 25.01 -10.78 -5.21
N ALA A 64 24.35 -11.06 -6.33
CA ALA A 64 23.77 -10.02 -7.20
C ALA A 64 22.28 -9.74 -6.91
N CYS A 65 21.63 -10.60 -6.11
CA CYS A 65 20.19 -10.53 -5.87
C CYS A 65 19.82 -9.53 -4.75
N GLU A 66 20.69 -9.33 -3.75
CA GLU A 66 20.36 -8.48 -2.59
C GLU A 66 20.24 -6.99 -2.93
N ILE A 67 21.06 -6.48 -3.86
CA ILE A 67 21.10 -5.04 -4.20
C ILE A 67 19.88 -4.63 -5.05
N THR A 68 19.36 -5.53 -5.89
CA THR A 68 18.23 -5.24 -6.80
C THR A 68 16.88 -5.42 -6.10
N VAL A 69 16.75 -6.42 -5.21
CA VAL A 69 15.49 -6.69 -4.50
C VAL A 69 15.18 -5.58 -3.48
N ALA A 70 16.19 -5.04 -2.80
CA ALA A 70 16.01 -3.86 -1.93
C ALA A 70 15.51 -2.63 -2.73
N ARG A 71 15.97 -2.47 -3.97
CA ARG A 71 15.62 -1.37 -4.87
C ARG A 71 14.22 -1.53 -5.49
N ILE A 72 13.75 -2.76 -5.73
CA ILE A 72 12.38 -3.07 -6.19
C ILE A 72 11.37 -2.97 -5.03
N ILE A 73 11.75 -3.36 -3.81
CA ILE A 73 10.89 -3.23 -2.63
C ILE A 73 10.71 -1.76 -2.23
N LEU A 74 11.75 -0.93 -2.31
CA LEU A 74 11.60 0.53 -2.09
C LEU A 74 10.78 1.21 -3.19
N ASN A 75 10.94 0.83 -4.46
CA ASN A 75 10.17 1.44 -5.55
C ASN A 75 8.70 1.00 -5.59
N SER A 76 8.31 -0.11 -4.94
CA SER A 76 6.90 -0.56 -4.87
C SER A 76 5.99 0.29 -3.99
N PHE A 77 6.50 1.34 -3.33
CA PHE A 77 5.65 2.40 -2.75
C PHE A 77 5.28 3.50 -3.77
N CYS A 78 5.84 3.47 -4.97
CA CYS A 78 5.50 4.40 -6.05
C CYS A 78 4.84 3.66 -7.22
N ASN A 79 3.76 4.26 -7.72
CA ASN A 79 2.85 3.66 -8.69
C ASN A 79 3.48 3.31 -10.05
N ASN A 80 2.80 2.36 -10.69
CA ASN A 80 2.73 2.05 -12.12
C ASN A 80 3.90 1.31 -12.79
N SER A 81 3.44 0.32 -13.57
CA SER A 81 4.00 -0.38 -14.72
C SER A 81 5.50 -0.41 -14.94
N GLN A 82 5.95 -1.62 -15.29
CA GLN A 82 7.10 -1.94 -16.14
C GLN A 82 8.36 -2.39 -15.40
N VAL A 83 8.47 -3.71 -15.17
CA VAL A 83 9.73 -4.45 -15.36
C VAL A 83 9.39 -5.86 -15.86
N LEU A 84 9.50 -6.07 -17.17
CA LEU A 84 9.55 -7.36 -17.86
C LEU A 84 11.02 -7.60 -18.26
N MET A 85 11.47 -8.86 -18.30
CA MET A 85 12.73 -9.37 -18.90
C MET A 85 13.92 -9.69 -17.96
N LEU A 86 13.77 -10.59 -16.97
CA LEU A 86 14.85 -11.46 -16.44
C LEU A 86 14.21 -12.78 -15.92
N THR A 87 13.68 -13.60 -16.83
CA THR A 87 12.47 -14.42 -16.62
C THR A 87 12.70 -15.90 -16.29
N GLY A 88 13.37 -16.23 -15.18
CA GLY A 88 13.34 -17.63 -14.72
C GLY A 88 13.68 -17.82 -13.25
N GLN A 89 14.87 -17.36 -12.84
CA GLN A 89 15.28 -17.41 -11.42
C GLN A 89 14.77 -16.21 -10.63
N LEU A 90 14.72 -15.02 -11.25
CA LEU A 90 14.11 -13.84 -10.65
C LEU A 90 12.61 -14.06 -10.43
N ASP A 91 11.94 -14.75 -11.36
CA ASP A 91 10.52 -15.06 -11.29
C ASP A 91 10.16 -15.90 -10.07
N SER A 92 11.04 -16.81 -9.63
CA SER A 92 10.82 -17.61 -8.41
C SER A 92 10.85 -16.73 -7.14
N VAL A 93 11.84 -15.84 -7.04
CA VAL A 93 12.01 -14.94 -5.88
C VAL A 93 10.93 -13.85 -5.89
N THR A 94 10.61 -13.27 -7.05
CA THR A 94 9.53 -12.29 -7.18
C THR A 94 8.16 -12.90 -6.91
N SER A 95 7.91 -14.14 -7.37
CA SER A 95 6.67 -14.88 -7.06
C SER A 95 6.52 -15.15 -5.56
N LEU A 96 7.61 -15.49 -4.86
CA LEU A 96 7.59 -15.67 -3.41
C LEU A 96 7.27 -14.36 -2.68
N ILE A 97 7.91 -13.26 -3.08
CA ILE A 97 7.65 -11.93 -2.51
C ILE A 97 6.20 -11.51 -2.78
N GLN A 98 5.69 -11.75 -3.99
CA GLN A 98 4.34 -11.38 -4.36
C GLN A 98 3.28 -12.21 -3.62
N ALA A 99 3.50 -13.52 -3.47
CA ALA A 99 2.63 -14.38 -2.67
C ALA A 99 2.57 -13.92 -1.21
N ALA A 100 3.71 -13.52 -0.63
CA ALA A 100 3.77 -12.96 0.72
C ALA A 100 3.03 -11.61 0.84
N LYS A 101 3.20 -10.71 -0.14
CA LYS A 101 2.46 -9.43 -0.20
C LYS A 101 0.95 -9.64 -0.28
N ASN A 102 0.51 -10.55 -1.16
CA ASN A 102 -0.89 -10.88 -1.34
C ASN A 102 -1.49 -11.47 -0.05
N LEU A 103 -0.77 -12.39 0.60
CA LEU A 103 -1.16 -12.93 1.90
C LEU A 103 -1.33 -11.82 2.93
N MET A 104 -0.35 -10.92 3.07
CA MET A 104 -0.39 -9.81 4.03
C MET A 104 -1.59 -8.88 3.77
N ASN A 105 -1.86 -8.55 2.52
CA ASN A 105 -3.01 -7.73 2.14
C ASN A 105 -4.34 -8.38 2.52
N SER A 106 -4.52 -9.67 2.23
CA SER A 106 -5.74 -10.40 2.59
C SER A 106 -5.90 -10.55 4.11
N VAL A 107 -4.81 -10.73 4.86
CA VAL A 107 -4.83 -10.72 6.33
C VAL A 107 -5.31 -9.37 6.86
N VAL A 108 -4.75 -8.26 6.35
CA VAL A 108 -5.17 -6.90 6.76
C VAL A 108 -6.63 -6.63 6.43
N GLN A 109 -7.10 -7.06 5.25
CA GLN A 109 -8.50 -6.93 4.85
C GLN A 109 -9.41 -7.75 5.77
N THR A 110 -9.04 -8.99 6.09
CA THR A 110 -9.78 -9.85 7.03
C THR A 110 -9.90 -9.21 8.41
N VAL A 111 -8.82 -8.63 8.94
CA VAL A 111 -8.83 -7.92 10.23
C VAL A 111 -9.77 -6.72 10.20
N LYS A 112 -9.71 -5.91 9.12
CA LYS A 112 -10.61 -4.75 8.94
C LYS A 112 -12.08 -5.17 8.84
N MET A 113 -12.39 -6.20 8.06
CA MET A 113 -13.75 -6.71 7.92
C MET A 113 -14.26 -7.35 9.20
N SER A 114 -13.41 -8.08 9.93
CA SER A 114 -13.73 -8.64 11.25
C SER A 114 -14.05 -7.55 12.26
N TYR A 115 -13.32 -6.43 12.22
CA TYR A 115 -13.63 -5.25 13.03
C TYR A 115 -15.00 -4.67 12.67
N ILE A 116 -15.26 -4.43 11.39
CA ILE A 116 -16.56 -3.90 10.93
C ILE A 116 -17.69 -4.84 11.36
N ALA A 117 -17.57 -6.15 11.12
CA ALA A 117 -18.55 -7.15 11.54
C ALA A 117 -18.79 -7.11 13.06
N SER A 118 -17.72 -7.03 13.86
CA SER A 118 -17.80 -6.90 15.32
C SER A 118 -18.56 -5.66 15.77
N THR A 119 -18.33 -4.50 15.13
CA THR A 119 -19.06 -3.28 15.46
C THR A 119 -20.55 -3.39 15.13
N LYS A 120 -20.92 -4.10 14.06
CA LYS A 120 -22.33 -4.35 13.71
C LYS A 120 -23.01 -5.27 14.73
N ILE A 121 -22.30 -6.31 15.20
CA ILE A 121 -22.76 -7.22 16.26
C ILE A 121 -23.07 -6.44 17.54
N ILE A 122 -22.12 -5.62 18.01
CA ILE A 122 -22.27 -4.84 19.24
C ILE A 122 -23.43 -3.86 19.15
N LYS A 123 -23.60 -3.18 18.00
CA LYS A 123 -24.69 -2.22 17.78
C LYS A 123 -26.07 -2.85 17.90
N ILE A 124 -26.25 -4.07 17.38
CA ILE A 124 -27.55 -4.75 17.32
C ILE A 124 -27.83 -5.55 18.60
N GLN A 125 -26.81 -6.13 19.23
CA GLN A 125 -26.96 -6.97 20.42
C GLN A 125 -26.85 -6.21 21.76
N SER A 126 -26.38 -4.95 21.74
CA SER A 126 -26.29 -4.09 22.95
C SER A 126 -27.56 -3.98 23.80
N PRO A 127 -28.80 -4.01 23.27
CA PRO A 127 -30.00 -3.91 24.11
C PRO A 127 -30.19 -5.10 25.06
N ALA A 128 -29.57 -6.26 24.78
CA ALA A 128 -29.85 -7.51 25.48
C ALA A 128 -28.78 -7.92 26.53
N GLY A 129 -27.75 -7.10 26.75
CA GLY A 129 -26.84 -7.16 27.92
C GLY A 129 -26.00 -8.41 28.18
N LEU A 130 -26.15 -9.51 27.42
CA LEU A 130 -25.70 -10.85 27.86
C LEU A 130 -24.58 -11.51 27.06
N ARG A 131 -23.87 -10.80 26.16
CA ARG A 131 -22.76 -11.42 25.39
C ARG A 131 -21.46 -10.65 25.46
N HIS A 132 -20.39 -11.36 25.84
CA HIS A 132 -19.04 -10.87 25.77
C HIS A 132 -18.57 -10.90 24.31
N PRO A 133 -17.93 -9.82 23.81
CA PRO A 133 -17.46 -9.79 22.43
C PRO A 133 -16.36 -10.85 22.21
N VAL A 134 -16.41 -11.54 21.07
CA VAL A 134 -15.43 -12.59 20.70
C VAL A 134 -14.00 -12.04 20.69
N VAL A 135 -13.82 -10.80 20.25
CA VAL A 135 -12.53 -10.11 20.19
C VAL A 135 -12.68 -8.69 20.71
N MET A 136 -11.74 -8.26 21.55
CA MET A 136 -11.63 -6.88 22.03
C MET A 136 -10.66 -6.09 21.16
N TRP A 137 -11.14 -5.01 20.54
CA TRP A 137 -10.37 -4.19 19.61
C TRP A 137 -9.69 -3.02 20.35
N ARG A 138 -8.36 -2.99 20.35
CA ARG A 138 -7.56 -1.89 20.91
C ARG A 138 -6.81 -1.19 19.78
N MET A 139 -7.40 -0.12 19.24
CA MET A 139 -6.81 0.63 18.12
C MET A 139 -6.01 1.83 18.62
N LYS A 140 -4.85 2.07 18.00
CA LYS A 140 -4.13 3.35 18.12
C LYS A 140 -4.75 4.35 17.15
N ALA A 141 -4.96 5.60 17.59
CA ALA A 141 -5.50 6.65 16.73
C ALA A 141 -4.61 6.83 15.48
N PRO A 142 -5.19 6.95 14.27
CA PRO A 142 -4.41 7.20 13.06
C PRO A 142 -3.62 8.50 13.19
N GLU A 143 -2.36 8.47 12.75
CA GLU A 143 -1.55 9.67 12.70
C GLU A 143 -2.12 10.65 11.66
N LYS A 144 -2.22 11.92 12.04
CA LYS A 144 -2.71 12.96 11.15
C LYS A 144 -1.70 13.15 10.03
N LYS A 145 -2.05 12.71 8.81
CA LYS A 145 -1.26 13.05 7.63
C LYS A 145 -1.25 14.57 7.48
N PRO A 146 -0.10 15.23 7.32
CA PRO A 146 -0.06 16.68 7.14
C PRO A 146 -0.84 17.03 5.88
N LEU A 147 -1.85 17.91 6.02
CA LEU A 147 -2.72 18.32 4.91
C LEU A 147 -1.94 19.06 3.82
N ILE A 148 -0.76 19.59 4.16
CA ILE A 148 0.13 20.31 3.26
C ILE A 148 1.51 19.68 3.40
N LYS A 149 2.07 19.19 2.29
CA LYS A 149 3.51 18.86 2.23
C LYS A 149 4.25 20.16 2.46
N ARG A 150 4.97 20.28 3.58
CA ARG A 150 5.91 21.38 3.77
C ARG A 150 7.01 21.22 2.72
N GLU A 151 6.94 21.99 1.65
CA GLU A 151 8.00 22.11 0.67
C GLU A 151 9.24 22.66 1.40
N LYS A 152 10.39 22.04 1.20
CA LYS A 152 11.63 22.54 1.82
C LYS A 152 12.00 23.86 1.13
N PRO A 153 12.49 24.87 1.87
CA PRO A 153 12.87 26.16 1.28
C PRO A 153 13.83 26.03 0.08
N GLU A 154 14.65 24.99 0.07
CA GLU A 154 15.63 24.68 -0.98
C GLU A 154 15.01 24.42 -2.36
N GLU A 155 13.77 23.93 -2.44
CA GLU A 155 13.08 23.65 -3.72
C GLU A 155 12.41 24.90 -4.32
N ILE A 156 12.19 25.96 -3.53
CA ILE A 156 11.59 27.22 -3.98
C ILE A 156 12.60 28.05 -4.82
N TYR A 157 13.91 27.85 -4.62
CA TYR A 157 14.94 28.65 -5.28
C TYR A 157 15.29 28.18 -6.69
N ALA A 158 14.83 27.00 -7.11
CA ALA A 158 15.09 26.50 -8.45
C ALA A 158 14.00 26.96 -9.42
N ALA A 159 14.37 27.93 -10.26
CA ALA A 159 13.68 28.41 -11.46
C ALA A 159 12.71 29.59 -11.33
N VAL A 160 13.10 30.65 -10.61
CA VAL A 160 12.79 32.00 -11.12
C VAL A 160 13.85 32.33 -12.18
N ARG A 161 13.56 32.04 -13.45
CA ARG A 161 14.27 32.71 -14.54
C ARG A 161 14.05 34.20 -14.33
N LYS A 162 15.13 34.92 -14.05
CA LYS A 162 15.19 36.36 -13.82
C LYS A 162 14.56 37.09 -15.01
N GLY A 163 13.25 37.31 -14.96
CA GLY A 163 12.54 38.18 -15.88
C GLY A 163 13.13 39.59 -15.77
N SER A 164 13.10 40.32 -16.88
CA SER A 164 13.67 41.66 -17.04
C SER A 164 13.45 42.53 -15.79
N ALA A 165 14.53 43.11 -15.26
CA ALA A 165 14.48 44.00 -14.11
C ALA A 165 13.45 45.11 -14.38
N LYS A 166 12.42 45.18 -13.52
CA LYS A 166 11.37 46.19 -13.61
C LYS A 166 11.97 47.57 -13.35
N LYS A 167 12.42 48.25 -14.40
CA LYS A 167 12.76 49.67 -14.34
C LYS A 167 11.48 50.40 -13.95
N ARG A 168 11.54 51.25 -12.92
CA ARG A 168 10.45 52.20 -12.63
C ARG A 168 10.47 53.24 -13.74
N ILE A 169 9.57 53.09 -14.70
CA ILE A 169 9.45 54.01 -15.82
C ILE A 169 8.28 54.95 -15.50
N HIS A 170 8.52 56.26 -15.53
CA HIS A 170 7.47 57.25 -15.26
C HIS A 170 6.50 57.29 -16.46
N PRO A 171 5.17 57.17 -16.25
CA PRO A 171 4.21 56.95 -17.35
C PRO A 171 4.25 58.01 -18.46
N VAL A 172 4.48 59.27 -18.08
CA VAL A 172 4.56 60.41 -19.01
C VAL A 172 5.76 60.28 -19.97
N GLN A 173 6.87 59.73 -19.49
CA GLN A 173 8.10 59.62 -20.26
C GLN A 173 8.03 58.51 -21.32
N VAL A 174 7.24 57.46 -21.06
CA VAL A 174 6.91 56.43 -22.07
C VAL A 174 6.04 57.02 -23.17
N MET A 175 5.05 57.83 -22.77
CA MET A 175 4.10 58.43 -23.73
C MET A 175 4.76 59.48 -24.65
N SER A 176 5.85 60.12 -24.23
CA SER A 176 6.61 61.04 -25.09
C SER A 176 7.39 60.32 -26.18
N GLU A 177 7.85 59.10 -25.94
CA GLU A 177 8.65 58.32 -26.89
C GLU A 177 7.83 57.79 -28.08
N PHE A 178 6.51 57.61 -27.87
CA PHE A 178 5.58 57.08 -28.87
C PHE A 178 4.82 58.16 -29.67
N ARG A 179 5.13 59.44 -29.48
CA ARG A 179 4.54 60.50 -30.31
C ARG A 179 5.24 60.47 -31.67
N GLY A 180 4.61 59.74 -32.59
CA GLY A 180 5.13 59.45 -33.92
C GLY A 180 5.52 60.70 -34.70
N ARG A 181 6.43 60.50 -35.66
CA ARG A 181 6.84 61.49 -36.68
C ARG A 181 5.60 62.14 -37.30
N GLU A 182 5.59 63.46 -37.38
CA GLU A 182 4.64 64.20 -38.21
C GLU A 182 4.75 63.68 -39.65
N ILE A 183 3.60 63.39 -40.25
CA ILE A 183 3.51 63.09 -41.68
C ILE A 183 3.23 64.43 -42.38
N VAL A 184 4.29 65.11 -42.82
CA VAL A 184 4.29 66.06 -43.95
C VAL A 184 5.63 65.93 -44.66
#